data_AF-A0A7V7F0Y4-F1
#
_entry.id   AF-A0A7V7F0Y4-F1
#
_cell.length_a   1.000
_cell.length_b   1.000
_cell.length_c   1.000
_cell.angle_alpha   90.00
_cell.angle_beta   90.00
_cell.angle_gamma   90.00
#
_symmetry.space_group_name_H-M   'P 1'
#
loop_
_entity.id
_entity.type
_entity.pdbx_description
1 polymer ?
#
loop_
_entity_poly.entity_id
_entity_poly.type
_entity_poly.pdbx_seq_one_letter_code
_entity_poly.pdbx_strand_id
1 'polypeptide(L)'
;MKKADNILGRVVIGFAAVCLSGAIGALSVQAAPGIPQGFDSEGEKIYNRYNETPLAAMTGTDGTRNLNSFYELRQYPGSPPRIPHKVAESFADDTLNCLACHEKGGYDAEQDAYAPVTPHPENESCRQCHVPIKTEKLFVQNDWQSINPPTLGQSQLGGSPPTIPHSLQLREDCIACHTGPAAMAEIRVEHGSRGNCRQCHVPMVDTETVKVFKRKK
;
A
#
# COMPACT_ATOMS: atom_id res chain seq x y z
N MET A 1 -67.29 -51.78 15.23
CA MET A 1 -66.57 -50.83 16.13
C MET A 1 -65.31 -50.37 15.42
N LYS A 2 -65.22 -49.04 15.24
CA LYS A 2 -64.06 -48.16 14.97
C LYS A 2 -62.85 -48.65 14.15
N LYS A 3 -62.73 -47.97 12.99
CA LYS A 3 -61.58 -47.67 12.14
C LYS A 3 -60.30 -47.29 12.90
N ALA A 4 -59.13 -47.69 12.38
CA ALA A 4 -57.89 -46.93 12.51
C ALA A 4 -56.97 -47.28 11.32
N ASP A 5 -56.91 -46.35 10.37
CA ASP A 5 -56.08 -46.37 9.17
C ASP A 5 -54.62 -46.05 9.56
N ASN A 6 -53.67 -46.96 9.30
CA ASN A 6 -52.23 -46.70 9.47
C ASN A 6 -51.69 -45.90 8.27
N ILE A 7 -51.91 -44.58 8.27
CA ILE A 7 -51.20 -43.63 7.42
C ILE A 7 -50.11 -42.98 8.28
N LEU A 8 -48.99 -43.69 8.50
CA LEU A 8 -47.84 -43.11 9.18
C LEU A 8 -46.53 -43.70 8.65
N GLY A 9 -46.28 -43.53 7.35
CA GLY A 9 -45.07 -44.06 6.71
C GLY A 9 -44.44 -43.19 5.61
N ARG A 10 -45.04 -42.05 5.22
CA ARG A 10 -44.53 -41.27 4.07
C ARG A 10 -44.52 -39.75 4.23
N VAL A 11 -44.54 -39.22 5.46
CA VAL A 11 -44.53 -37.76 5.69
C VAL A 11 -43.19 -37.23 6.22
N VAL A 12 -42.25 -38.09 6.64
CA VAL A 12 -40.99 -37.61 7.25
C VAL A 12 -39.88 -37.29 6.22
N ILE A 13 -40.08 -37.58 4.93
CA ILE A 13 -39.10 -37.24 3.87
C ILE A 13 -39.41 -35.85 3.23
N GLY A 14 -40.37 -35.10 3.78
CA GLY A 14 -40.79 -33.80 3.22
C GLY A 14 -40.18 -32.55 3.85
N PHE A 15 -39.45 -32.65 4.97
CA PHE A 15 -38.99 -31.46 5.72
C PHE A 15 -37.48 -31.31 5.87
N ALA A 16 -36.67 -32.30 5.48
CA ALA A 16 -35.21 -32.17 5.50
C ALA A 16 -34.64 -31.41 4.27
N ALA A 17 -35.46 -31.13 3.26
CA ALA A 17 -35.03 -30.51 2.01
C ALA A 17 -35.42 -29.03 1.87
N VAL A 18 -35.86 -28.36 2.95
CA VAL A 18 -36.26 -26.93 2.92
C VAL A 18 -35.24 -26.02 3.64
N CYS A 19 -34.28 -26.57 4.38
CA CYS A 19 -33.16 -25.78 4.92
C CYS A 19 -32.02 -25.53 3.92
N LEU A 20 -32.05 -26.14 2.73
CA LEU A 20 -31.01 -26.01 1.69
C LEU A 20 -31.51 -25.35 0.39
N SER A 21 -32.66 -24.70 0.42
CA SER A 21 -33.18 -23.88 -0.69
C SER A 21 -33.42 -22.44 -0.23
N GLY A 22 -32.56 -21.95 0.68
CA GLY A 22 -32.41 -20.51 0.89
C GLY A 22 -31.93 -19.91 -0.43
N ALA A 23 -32.81 -19.15 -1.07
CA ALA A 23 -32.56 -18.48 -2.33
C ALA A 23 -31.16 -17.87 -2.33
N ILE A 24 -30.34 -18.30 -3.30
CA ILE A 24 -29.15 -17.57 -3.73
C ILE A 24 -29.68 -16.33 -4.48
N GLY A 25 -30.38 -15.45 -3.77
CA GLY A 25 -30.39 -14.06 -4.12
C GLY A 25 -29.02 -13.57 -3.70
N ALA A 26 -28.22 -13.11 -4.66
CA ALA A 26 -27.02 -12.36 -4.36
C ALA A 26 -27.47 -11.10 -3.59
N LEU A 27 -27.60 -11.22 -2.27
CA LEU A 27 -27.70 -10.09 -1.38
C LEU A 27 -26.35 -9.39 -1.53
N SER A 28 -26.34 -8.36 -2.37
CA SER A 28 -25.28 -7.38 -2.37
C SER A 28 -25.22 -6.88 -0.94
N VAL A 29 -24.17 -7.23 -0.21
CA VAL A 29 -23.93 -6.68 1.12
C VAL A 29 -23.59 -5.22 0.89
N GLN A 30 -24.58 -4.34 0.93
CA GLN A 30 -24.34 -2.91 0.95
C GLN A 30 -23.76 -2.53 2.31
N ALA A 31 -22.69 -1.72 2.30
CA ALA A 31 -22.16 -1.10 3.51
C ALA A 31 -23.28 -0.34 4.25
N ALA A 32 -23.20 -0.30 5.58
CA ALA A 32 -24.18 0.42 6.38
C ALA A 32 -24.24 1.90 5.94
N PRO A 33 -25.42 2.48 5.72
CA PRO A 33 -25.54 3.87 5.32
C PRO A 33 -24.96 4.78 6.42
N GLY A 34 -24.14 5.75 6.03
CA GLY A 34 -23.62 6.79 6.95
C GLY A 34 -22.29 6.49 7.63
N ILE A 35 -21.50 5.52 7.17
CA ILE A 35 -20.10 5.39 7.61
C ILE A 35 -19.30 6.59 7.08
N PRO A 36 -18.64 7.38 7.95
CA PRO A 36 -17.79 8.48 7.51
C PRO A 36 -16.65 7.99 6.61
N GLN A 37 -16.30 8.77 5.58
CA GLN A 37 -15.10 8.51 4.78
C GLN A 37 -13.86 8.45 5.70
N GLY A 38 -13.02 7.42 5.53
CA GLY A 38 -11.82 7.21 6.34
C GLY A 38 -12.07 6.79 7.80
N PHE A 39 -13.27 6.29 8.14
CA PHE A 39 -13.59 5.79 9.49
C PHE A 39 -12.57 4.76 10.02
N ASP A 40 -12.03 3.94 9.13
CA ASP A 40 -11.03 2.91 9.42
C ASP A 40 -9.60 3.35 9.09
N SER A 41 -9.37 4.66 8.92
CA SER A 41 -8.06 5.20 8.57
C SER A 41 -7.52 4.74 7.21
N GLU A 42 -8.41 4.51 6.23
CA GLU A 42 -8.10 3.93 4.90
C GLU A 42 -7.65 2.46 5.00
N GLY A 43 -8.12 1.75 6.04
CA GLY A 43 -7.81 0.34 6.27
C GLY A 43 -8.30 -0.57 5.14
N GLU A 44 -9.45 -0.27 4.54
CA GLU A 44 -9.99 -0.94 3.37
C GLU A 44 -9.01 -0.89 2.19
N LYS A 45 -8.37 0.27 1.94
CA LYS A 45 -7.34 0.40 0.89
C LYS A 45 -6.20 -0.59 1.15
N ILE A 46 -5.66 -0.64 2.36
CA ILE A 46 -4.57 -1.56 2.71
C ILE A 46 -5.02 -3.03 2.55
N TYR A 47 -6.24 -3.35 3.00
CA TYR A 47 -6.78 -4.71 2.90
C TYR A 47 -6.95 -5.17 1.45
N ASN A 48 -7.55 -4.34 0.60
CA ASN A 48 -7.74 -4.65 -0.82
C ASN A 48 -6.39 -4.80 -1.53
N ARG A 49 -5.46 -3.88 -1.27
CA ARG A 49 -4.09 -3.91 -1.82
C ARG A 49 -3.34 -5.17 -1.39
N TYR A 50 -3.48 -5.59 -0.14
CA TYR A 50 -2.90 -6.84 0.36
C TYR A 50 -3.41 -8.06 -0.42
N ASN A 51 -4.72 -8.13 -0.66
CA ASN A 51 -5.35 -9.25 -1.37
C ASN A 51 -5.05 -9.25 -2.88
N GLU A 52 -4.91 -8.08 -3.50
CA GLU A 52 -4.69 -7.95 -4.94
C GLU A 52 -3.23 -8.11 -5.36
N THR A 53 -2.29 -7.83 -4.45
CA THR A 53 -0.85 -7.92 -4.73
C THR A 53 -0.41 -9.39 -4.70
N PRO A 54 0.27 -9.90 -5.75
CA PRO A 54 0.74 -11.27 -5.79
C PRO A 54 1.64 -11.62 -4.60
N LEU A 55 1.53 -12.86 -4.09
CA LEU A 55 2.31 -13.31 -2.94
C LEU A 55 3.83 -13.10 -3.13
N ALA A 56 4.35 -13.34 -4.33
CA ALA A 56 5.75 -13.12 -4.66
C ALA A 56 6.19 -11.65 -4.45
N ALA A 57 5.30 -10.69 -4.71
CA ALA A 57 5.54 -9.27 -4.46
C ALA A 57 5.33 -8.86 -2.99
N MET A 58 4.94 -9.79 -2.11
CA MET A 58 4.66 -9.55 -0.68
C MET A 58 5.59 -10.31 0.28
N THR A 59 6.09 -11.48 -0.08
CA THR A 59 6.82 -12.38 0.84
C THR A 59 8.32 -12.53 0.54
N GLY A 60 8.80 -11.96 -0.57
CA GLY A 60 10.22 -12.01 -0.92
C GLY A 60 11.06 -11.08 -0.03
N THR A 61 12.29 -11.51 0.26
CA THR A 61 13.30 -10.69 0.96
C THR A 61 14.54 -10.39 0.11
N ASP A 62 14.55 -10.93 -1.10
CA ASP A 62 15.62 -10.96 -2.11
C ASP A 62 15.85 -9.62 -2.82
N GLY A 63 14.97 -8.64 -2.64
CA GLY A 63 15.17 -7.33 -3.26
C GLY A 63 16.35 -6.55 -2.67
N THR A 64 17.00 -5.78 -3.54
CA THR A 64 18.26 -5.04 -3.27
C THR A 64 18.04 -3.62 -2.75
N ARG A 65 16.79 -3.19 -2.62
CA ARG A 65 16.44 -1.81 -2.26
C ARG A 65 16.69 -1.54 -0.78
N ASN A 66 17.29 -0.38 -0.49
CA ASN A 66 17.62 0.06 0.85
C ASN A 66 17.24 1.54 1.05
N LEU A 67 17.37 2.06 2.27
CA LEU A 67 17.01 3.44 2.56
C LEU A 67 17.90 4.44 1.82
N ASN A 68 19.18 4.11 1.60
CA ASN A 68 20.08 4.99 0.87
C ASN A 68 19.59 5.21 -0.56
N SER A 69 19.35 4.14 -1.32
CA SER A 69 18.81 4.25 -2.68
C SER A 69 17.40 4.83 -2.71
N PHE A 70 16.58 4.62 -1.67
CA PHE A 70 15.28 5.26 -1.53
C PHE A 70 15.40 6.79 -1.41
N TYR A 71 16.33 7.31 -0.60
CA TYR A 71 16.49 8.74 -0.40
C TYR A 71 17.27 9.43 -1.52
N GLU A 72 18.22 8.76 -2.19
CA GLU A 72 18.96 9.30 -3.33
C GLU A 72 18.05 9.74 -4.49
N LEU A 73 16.94 9.04 -4.71
CA LEU A 73 15.98 9.37 -5.74
C LEU A 73 15.09 10.57 -5.40
N ARG A 74 15.20 11.11 -4.18
CA ARG A 74 14.36 12.20 -3.70
C ARG A 74 15.14 13.49 -3.58
N GLN A 75 14.43 14.60 -3.64
CA GLN A 75 15.00 15.88 -3.27
C GLN A 75 15.02 16.01 -1.75
N TYR A 76 14.00 15.55 -1.03
CA TYR A 76 14.04 15.53 0.43
C TYR A 76 13.16 14.39 0.95
N PRO A 77 13.33 13.95 2.21
CA PRO A 77 12.42 13.01 2.85
C PRO A 77 10.96 13.45 2.68
N GLY A 78 10.18 12.65 1.96
CA GLY A 78 8.79 12.96 1.63
C GLY A 78 8.54 13.38 0.19
N SER A 79 9.53 13.93 -0.53
CA SER A 79 9.35 14.32 -1.93
C SER A 79 9.04 13.11 -2.84
N PRO A 80 8.35 13.32 -3.97
CA PRO A 80 8.26 12.30 -5.01
C PRO A 80 9.66 11.88 -5.47
N PRO A 81 9.93 10.58 -5.68
CA PRO A 81 11.16 10.10 -6.29
C PRO A 81 11.20 10.45 -7.78
N ARG A 82 12.39 10.77 -8.26
CA ARG A 82 12.70 10.84 -9.70
C ARG A 82 12.63 9.43 -10.30
N ILE A 83 12.35 9.35 -11.60
CA ILE A 83 12.31 8.06 -12.31
C ILE A 83 13.75 7.63 -12.62
N PRO A 84 14.25 6.49 -12.09
CA PRO A 84 15.66 6.09 -12.21
C PRO A 84 15.96 5.25 -13.45
N HIS A 85 14.95 4.80 -14.16
CA HIS A 85 15.08 3.96 -15.35
C HIS A 85 14.53 4.67 -16.59
N LYS A 86 14.84 4.11 -17.76
CA LYS A 86 14.24 4.59 -19.01
C LYS A 86 12.75 4.31 -18.98
N VAL A 87 11.99 5.23 -19.55
CA VAL A 87 10.56 5.05 -19.79
C VAL A 87 10.37 5.25 -21.28
N ALA A 88 9.80 4.26 -21.96
CA ALA A 88 9.57 4.34 -23.40
C ALA A 88 8.75 5.59 -23.74
N GLU A 89 8.98 6.17 -24.92
CA GLU A 89 8.21 7.36 -25.34
C GLU A 89 6.71 7.05 -25.45
N SER A 90 6.35 5.80 -25.79
CA SER A 90 4.94 5.33 -25.76
C SER A 90 4.30 5.34 -24.36
N PHE A 91 5.12 5.33 -23.30
CA PHE A 91 4.67 5.43 -21.90
C PHE A 91 4.60 6.91 -21.44
N ALA A 92 4.93 7.88 -22.29
CA ALA A 92 4.85 9.30 -21.94
C ALA A 92 3.39 9.80 -21.88
N ASP A 93 2.53 9.23 -22.73
CA ASP A 93 1.17 9.73 -22.95
C ASP A 93 0.08 8.81 -22.35
N ASP A 94 0.43 7.59 -21.94
CA ASP A 94 -0.49 6.60 -21.37
C ASP A 94 -0.03 6.16 -19.96
N THR A 95 -0.85 6.51 -18.98
CA THR A 95 -0.65 6.28 -17.55
C THR A 95 -0.80 4.81 -17.15
N LEU A 96 -1.57 4.01 -17.92
CA LEU A 96 -1.75 2.58 -17.70
C LEU A 96 -0.42 1.83 -17.84
N ASN A 97 0.52 2.37 -18.60
CA ASN A 97 1.82 1.75 -18.82
C ASN A 97 2.73 1.78 -17.58
N CYS A 98 2.61 2.78 -16.70
CA CYS A 98 3.36 2.79 -15.43
C CYS A 98 2.82 1.74 -14.46
N LEU A 99 1.48 1.64 -14.39
CA LEU A 99 0.78 0.74 -13.48
C LEU A 99 0.98 -0.74 -13.84
N ALA A 100 1.28 -1.06 -15.10
CA ALA A 100 1.62 -2.42 -15.53
C ALA A 100 2.69 -3.09 -14.64
N CYS A 101 3.67 -2.32 -14.14
CA CYS A 101 4.67 -2.81 -13.19
C CYS A 101 4.47 -2.27 -11.77
N HIS A 102 4.03 -1.02 -11.62
CA HIS A 102 3.98 -0.36 -10.30
C HIS A 102 2.67 -0.56 -9.53
N GLU A 103 1.60 -1.04 -10.15
CA GLU A 103 0.33 -1.26 -9.45
C GLU A 103 0.44 -2.38 -8.42
N LYS A 104 0.98 -3.53 -8.84
CA LYS A 104 1.08 -4.78 -8.07
C LYS A 104 2.52 -5.23 -7.83
N GLY A 105 3.49 -4.48 -8.36
CA GLY A 105 4.89 -4.87 -8.31
C GLY A 105 5.18 -6.09 -9.18
N GLY A 106 6.41 -6.57 -9.11
CA GLY A 106 6.88 -7.72 -9.88
C GLY A 106 8.37 -7.64 -10.13
N TYR A 107 8.98 -8.77 -10.46
CA TYR A 107 10.38 -8.79 -10.88
C TYR A 107 10.50 -8.33 -12.32
N ASP A 108 11.33 -7.32 -12.56
CA ASP A 108 11.72 -6.88 -13.88
C ASP A 108 13.12 -7.43 -14.20
N ALA A 109 13.18 -8.36 -15.15
CA ALA A 109 14.43 -8.99 -15.56
C ALA A 109 15.35 -8.03 -16.33
N GLU A 110 14.83 -6.98 -16.98
CA GLU A 110 15.65 -5.99 -17.67
C GLU A 110 16.35 -5.04 -16.68
N GLN A 111 15.69 -4.76 -15.56
CA GLN A 111 16.23 -3.93 -14.49
C GLN A 111 16.93 -4.75 -13.39
N ASP A 112 16.85 -6.08 -13.46
CA ASP A 112 17.34 -7.02 -12.45
C ASP A 112 16.86 -6.64 -11.03
N ALA A 113 15.60 -6.22 -10.93
CA ALA A 113 15.05 -5.62 -9.72
C ALA A 113 13.53 -5.80 -9.62
N TYR A 114 13.01 -5.76 -8.39
CA TYR A 114 11.58 -5.70 -8.18
C TYR A 114 11.05 -4.27 -8.33
N ALA A 115 10.00 -4.11 -9.13
CA ALA A 115 9.27 -2.86 -9.24
C ALA A 115 8.59 -2.52 -7.90
N PRO A 116 8.84 -1.33 -7.32
CA PRO A 116 8.16 -0.90 -6.12
C PRO A 116 6.69 -0.64 -6.40
N VAL A 117 5.83 -1.12 -5.51
CA VAL A 117 4.40 -0.84 -5.54
C VAL A 117 4.16 0.64 -5.26
N THR A 118 3.32 1.29 -6.05
CA THR A 118 2.90 2.68 -5.80
C THR A 118 1.92 2.72 -4.62
N PRO A 119 2.08 3.66 -3.67
CA PRO A 119 1.11 3.81 -2.58
C PRO A 119 -0.19 4.52 -3.01
N HIS A 120 -0.23 5.01 -4.25
CA HIS A 120 -1.33 5.81 -4.79
C HIS A 120 -1.62 5.44 -6.26
N PRO A 121 -2.08 4.22 -6.55
CA PRO A 121 -2.42 3.78 -7.92
C PRO A 121 -3.51 4.64 -8.57
N GLU A 122 -4.39 5.26 -7.78
CA GLU A 122 -5.46 6.14 -8.23
C GLU A 122 -4.95 7.47 -8.82
N ASN A 123 -3.71 7.86 -8.52
CA ASN A 123 -3.09 9.07 -9.06
C ASN A 123 -2.35 8.75 -10.36
N GLU A 124 -3.12 8.44 -11.40
CA GLU A 124 -2.63 7.88 -12.66
C GLU A 124 -1.68 8.82 -13.41
N SER A 125 -1.82 10.13 -13.27
CA SER A 125 -0.94 11.12 -13.91
C SER A 125 0.46 11.21 -13.26
N CYS A 126 1.19 10.10 -13.19
CA CYS A 126 2.42 9.94 -12.43
C CYS A 126 3.47 11.01 -12.75
N ARG A 127 3.59 11.40 -14.03
CA ARG A 127 4.58 12.37 -14.52
C ARG A 127 4.32 13.82 -14.10
N GLN A 128 3.18 14.13 -13.48
CA GLN A 128 2.97 15.41 -12.82
C GLN A 128 3.93 15.61 -11.64
N CYS A 129 4.31 14.51 -10.98
CA CYS A 129 5.19 14.52 -9.79
C CYS A 129 6.51 13.79 -10.02
N HIS A 130 6.50 12.69 -10.78
CA HIS A 130 7.66 11.84 -11.02
C HIS A 130 8.30 12.17 -12.36
N VAL A 131 9.49 12.79 -12.32
CA VAL A 131 10.17 13.28 -13.52
C VAL A 131 11.45 12.46 -13.77
N PRO A 132 11.75 12.05 -15.02
CA PRO A 132 13.01 11.39 -15.34
C PRO A 132 14.18 12.38 -15.34
N ILE A 133 15.37 11.88 -15.02
CA ILE A 133 16.61 12.66 -15.10
C ILE A 133 17.09 12.62 -16.56
N LYS A 134 17.17 13.79 -17.22
CA LYS A 134 17.69 13.90 -18.58
C LYS A 134 19.21 14.08 -18.63
N THR A 135 19.78 14.70 -17.60
CA THR A 135 21.21 14.96 -17.46
C THR A 135 21.55 15.24 -16.01
N GLU A 136 22.76 14.86 -15.60
CA GLU A 136 23.34 15.23 -14.30
C GLU A 136 24.07 16.57 -14.35
N LYS A 137 24.27 17.14 -15.55
CA LYS A 137 24.90 18.44 -15.72
C LYS A 137 23.96 19.53 -15.23
N LEU A 138 24.37 20.22 -14.17
CA LEU A 138 23.66 21.40 -13.68
C LEU A 138 23.70 22.52 -14.73
N PHE A 139 22.58 23.22 -14.90
CA PHE A 139 22.52 24.45 -15.69
C PHE A 139 23.35 25.56 -15.03
N VAL A 140 23.20 25.69 -13.71
CA VAL A 140 23.99 26.57 -12.83
C VAL A 140 24.23 25.85 -11.50
N GLN A 141 25.36 26.14 -10.85
CA GLN A 141 25.66 25.59 -9.53
C GLN A 141 24.62 26.03 -8.50
N ASN A 142 24.31 25.15 -7.55
CA ASN A 142 23.35 25.38 -6.46
C ASN A 142 23.92 24.81 -5.16
N ASP A 143 23.74 25.53 -4.04
CA ASP A 143 24.15 25.14 -2.68
C ASP A 143 23.00 24.49 -1.88
N TRP A 144 21.91 24.11 -2.54
CA TRP A 144 20.77 23.42 -1.92
C TRP A 144 21.21 22.14 -1.20
N GLN A 145 20.64 21.93 -0.01
CA GLN A 145 20.86 20.77 0.84
C GLN A 145 19.52 20.21 1.32
N SER A 146 19.39 18.89 1.33
CA SER A 146 18.23 18.20 1.89
C SER A 146 18.19 18.33 3.42
N ILE A 147 16.99 18.16 4.00
CA ILE A 147 16.86 17.83 5.42
C ILE A 147 17.27 16.37 5.66
N ASN A 148 17.64 16.07 6.91
CA ASN A 148 17.97 14.70 7.31
C ASN A 148 16.71 13.82 7.28
N PRO A 149 16.83 12.55 6.83
CA PRO A 149 15.80 11.54 7.03
C PRO A 149 15.40 11.41 8.50
N PRO A 150 14.14 11.00 8.78
CA PRO A 150 13.73 10.71 10.13
C PRO A 150 14.56 9.57 10.74
N THR A 151 14.82 9.67 12.04
CA THR A 151 15.48 8.61 12.81
C THR A 151 14.55 7.39 12.92
N LEU A 152 15.10 6.20 12.72
CA LEU A 152 14.37 4.94 12.86
C LEU A 152 14.24 4.52 14.33
N GLY A 153 13.29 3.62 14.61
CA GLY A 153 13.23 2.91 15.90
C GLY A 153 12.82 3.76 17.11
N GLN A 154 12.10 4.87 16.89
CA GLN A 154 11.58 5.76 17.94
C GLN A 154 10.40 5.13 18.69
N SER A 155 10.61 3.95 19.27
CA SER A 155 9.63 3.27 20.13
C SER A 155 9.63 3.90 21.52
N GLN A 156 8.44 4.19 22.06
CA GLN A 156 8.31 4.80 23.38
C GLN A 156 8.78 3.88 24.51
N LEU A 157 8.56 2.57 24.36
CA LEU A 157 8.97 1.52 25.29
C LEU A 157 9.75 0.43 24.54
N GLY A 158 10.62 -0.29 25.25
CA GLY A 158 11.32 -1.45 24.70
C GLY A 158 10.33 -2.48 24.16
N GLY A 159 10.45 -2.83 22.87
CA GLY A 159 9.56 -3.78 22.18
C GLY A 159 8.20 -3.21 21.73
N SER A 160 7.87 -1.96 22.06
CA SER A 160 6.67 -1.30 21.52
C SER A 160 6.83 -0.99 20.01
N PRO A 161 5.72 -0.97 19.23
CA PRO A 161 5.77 -0.57 17.83
C PRO A 161 6.40 0.83 17.68
N PRO A 162 7.28 1.04 16.69
CA PRO A 162 7.81 2.37 16.40
C PRO A 162 6.70 3.29 15.89
N THR A 163 6.82 4.58 16.15
CA THR A 163 5.93 5.60 15.57
C THR A 163 6.12 5.72 14.06
N ILE A 164 5.10 6.19 13.33
CA ILE A 164 5.22 6.53 11.90
C ILE A 164 5.92 7.90 11.80
N PRO A 165 7.15 7.98 11.24
CA PRO A 165 7.95 9.19 11.32
C PRO A 165 7.81 10.11 10.10
N HIS A 166 6.78 9.89 9.28
CA HIS A 166 6.51 10.64 8.06
C HIS A 166 5.02 10.96 7.92
N SER A 167 4.70 11.93 7.07
CA SER A 167 3.32 12.21 6.69
C SER A 167 2.68 10.97 6.05
N LEU A 168 1.41 10.73 6.35
CA LEU A 168 0.61 9.70 5.69
C LEU A 168 0.07 10.14 4.33
N GLN A 169 0.03 11.45 4.06
CA GLN A 169 -0.49 11.96 2.79
C GLN A 169 0.26 11.35 1.60
N LEU A 170 -0.47 10.70 0.70
CA LEU A 170 0.06 9.96 -0.47
C LEU A 170 0.96 8.77 -0.08
N ARG A 171 0.86 8.27 1.16
CA ARG A 171 1.64 7.17 1.75
C ARG A 171 0.77 6.31 2.68
N GLU A 172 -0.54 6.31 2.46
CA GLU A 172 -1.52 5.62 3.28
C GLU A 172 -1.43 4.09 3.09
N ASP A 173 -1.02 3.64 1.89
CA ASP A 173 -0.75 2.24 1.59
C ASP A 173 0.61 1.80 2.17
N CYS A 174 0.58 1.43 3.45
CA CYS A 174 1.79 1.12 4.24
C CYS A 174 2.60 -0.05 3.64
N ILE A 175 1.91 -1.08 3.13
CA ILE A 175 2.53 -2.29 2.59
C ILE A 175 3.32 -2.02 1.31
N ALA A 176 3.03 -0.95 0.57
CA ALA A 176 3.78 -0.53 -0.62
C ALA A 176 5.27 -0.22 -0.33
N CYS A 177 5.58 0.20 0.90
CA CYS A 177 6.95 0.53 1.32
C CYS A 177 7.53 -0.42 2.38
N HIS A 178 6.66 -1.12 3.12
CA HIS A 178 7.04 -1.93 4.27
C HIS A 178 6.96 -3.44 4.02
N THR A 179 6.43 -3.92 2.89
CA THR A 179 6.23 -5.35 2.64
C THR A 179 6.79 -5.77 1.27
N GLY A 180 7.24 -7.03 1.20
CA GLY A 180 7.73 -7.63 -0.04
C GLY A 180 9.17 -7.27 -0.42
N PRO A 181 9.64 -7.83 -1.55
CA PRO A 181 11.03 -7.72 -1.95
C PRO A 181 11.38 -6.29 -2.38
N ALA A 182 10.43 -5.52 -2.94
CA ALA A 182 10.65 -4.13 -3.31
C ALA A 182 10.61 -3.14 -2.12
N ALA A 183 10.23 -3.58 -0.92
CA ALA A 183 10.34 -2.79 0.30
C ALA A 183 11.81 -2.60 0.69
N MET A 184 12.11 -1.47 1.33
CA MET A 184 13.45 -1.16 1.80
C MET A 184 13.82 -2.09 2.95
N ALA A 185 14.96 -2.77 2.83
CA ALA A 185 15.40 -3.81 3.76
C ALA A 185 15.36 -3.37 5.24
N GLU A 186 15.71 -2.11 5.53
CA GLU A 186 15.84 -1.59 6.89
C GLU A 186 14.50 -1.30 7.59
N ILE A 187 13.40 -1.16 6.83
CA ILE A 187 12.07 -0.88 7.40
C ILE A 187 11.02 -1.92 7.01
N ARG A 188 11.44 -3.01 6.37
CA ARG A 188 10.58 -4.12 5.99
C ARG A 188 9.98 -4.76 7.25
N VAL A 189 8.71 -5.15 7.16
CA VAL A 189 7.97 -5.79 8.24
C VAL A 189 7.45 -7.16 7.81
N GLU A 190 7.55 -8.12 8.71
CA GLU A 190 7.06 -9.49 8.51
C GLU A 190 5.57 -9.67 8.87
N HIS A 191 4.90 -8.60 9.28
CA HIS A 191 3.54 -8.62 9.82
C HIS A 191 2.59 -7.66 9.10
N GLY A 192 2.85 -7.39 7.80
CA GLY A 192 1.96 -6.59 6.95
C GLY A 192 0.54 -7.16 6.85
N SER A 193 0.39 -8.49 7.02
CA SER A 193 -0.91 -9.18 7.03
C SER A 193 -1.86 -8.78 8.16
N ARG A 194 -1.40 -8.01 9.17
CA ARG A 194 -2.27 -7.49 10.22
C ARG A 194 -3.26 -6.43 9.72
N GLY A 195 -3.05 -5.88 8.51
CA GLY A 195 -4.00 -5.03 7.77
C GLY A 195 -4.18 -3.61 8.32
N ASN A 196 -4.31 -3.45 9.64
CA ASN A 196 -4.46 -2.14 10.28
C ASN A 196 -3.18 -1.71 10.99
N CYS A 197 -2.22 -1.18 10.23
CA CYS A 197 -0.94 -0.73 10.76
C CYS A 197 -1.11 0.35 11.85
N ARG A 198 -2.07 1.25 11.67
CA ARG A 198 -2.32 2.42 12.52
C ARG A 198 -2.98 2.08 13.85
N GLN A 199 -3.43 0.85 14.04
CA GLN A 199 -3.84 0.35 15.36
C GLN A 199 -2.68 0.34 16.35
N CYS A 200 -1.45 0.10 15.85
CA CYS A 200 -0.25 -0.07 16.66
C CYS A 200 0.80 1.03 16.39
N HIS A 201 0.96 1.43 15.12
CA HIS A 201 1.90 2.45 14.70
C HIS A 201 1.22 3.81 14.67
N VAL A 202 1.49 4.63 15.69
CA VAL A 202 0.90 5.97 15.79
C VAL A 202 1.80 6.98 15.06
N PRO A 203 1.24 7.95 14.31
CA PRO A 203 2.02 9.06 13.75
C PRO A 203 2.81 9.80 14.83
N MET A 204 4.07 10.10 14.52
CA MET A 204 4.87 10.97 15.37
C MET A 204 4.23 12.36 15.41
N VAL A 205 4.01 12.88 16.62
CA VAL A 205 3.59 14.27 16.80
C VAL A 205 4.84 15.13 16.72
N ASP A 206 4.99 15.87 15.63
CA ASP A 206 6.09 16.82 15.53
C ASP A 206 5.74 18.06 16.36
N THR A 207 6.49 18.29 17.44
CA THR A 207 6.29 19.44 18.33
C THR A 207 6.94 20.70 17.78
N GLU A 208 7.73 20.60 16.72
CA GLU A 208 8.33 21.71 16.00
C GLU A 208 7.99 21.64 14.51
N THR A 209 8.02 22.77 13.79
CA THR A 209 7.80 22.73 12.34
C THR A 209 9.04 22.18 11.63
N VAL A 210 8.90 21.11 10.85
CA VAL A 210 9.95 20.65 9.93
C VAL A 210 10.38 21.80 9.04
N LYS A 211 11.63 22.26 9.19
CA LYS A 211 12.20 23.37 8.39
C LYS A 211 12.63 22.87 7.01
N VAL A 212 11.68 22.49 6.17
CA VAL A 212 11.94 21.98 4.80
C VAL A 212 12.60 23.04 3.92
N PHE A 213 12.25 24.32 4.12
CA PHE A 213 12.83 25.45 3.40
C PHE A 213 13.18 26.57 4.37
N LYS A 214 14.46 26.95 4.43
CA LYS A 214 14.92 28.16 5.11
C LYS A 214 15.45 29.14 4.06
N ARG A 215 14.66 30.15 3.70
CA ARG A 215 15.20 31.25 2.88
C ARG A 215 16.23 32.01 3.71
N LYS A 216 17.46 32.11 3.21
CA LYS A 216 18.41 33.14 3.70
C LYS A 216 17.82 34.50 3.29
N LYS A 217 17.70 35.42 4.25
CA LYS A 217 17.40 36.83 3.97
C LYS A 217 18.62 37.49 3.35
#